data_AF-A0A6C1NNT8-F1
#
_entry.id   AF-A0A6C1NNT8-F1
#
_cell.length_a   1.000
_cell.length_b   1.000
_cell.length_c   1.000
_cell.angle_alpha   90.00
_cell.angle_beta   90.00
_cell.angle_gamma   90.00
#
_symmetry.space_group_name_H-M   'P 1'
#
loop_
_entity.id
_entity.type
_entity.pdbx_description
1 polymer ?
#
loop_
_entity_poly.entity_id
_entity_poly.type
_entity_poly.pdbx_seq_one_letter_code
_entity_poly.pdbx_strand_id
1 'polypeptide(L)' 'MSAGARRAPADTSEAARVRRALLGELAAGRPVALATMVGQKGSTPRKSGARMLV' A
#
# COMPACT_ATOMS: atom_id res chain seq x y z
N MET A 1 5.19 -9.38 -34.63
CA MET A 1 6.38 -8.95 -33.86
C MET A 1 5.91 -8.54 -32.47
N SER A 2 5.99 -9.46 -31.51
CA SER A 2 5.41 -9.32 -30.18
C SER A 2 6.45 -8.71 -29.25
N ALA A 3 6.27 -7.44 -28.86
CA ALA A 3 7.15 -6.79 -27.90
C ALA A 3 7.00 -7.49 -26.53
N GLY A 4 8.08 -8.13 -26.07
CA GLY A 4 8.15 -8.77 -24.77
C GLY A 4 7.86 -7.76 -23.66
N ALA A 5 6.70 -7.92 -23.02
CA ALA A 5 6.37 -7.22 -21.79
C ALA A 5 7.34 -7.67 -20.70
N ARG A 6 8.45 -6.94 -20.53
CA ARG A 6 9.36 -7.11 -19.38
C ARG A 6 8.54 -6.85 -18.12
N ARG A 7 8.10 -7.93 -17.48
CA ARG A 7 7.40 -7.89 -16.20
C ARG A 7 8.40 -7.39 -15.18
N ALA A 8 8.26 -6.14 -14.74
CA ALA A 8 9.03 -5.63 -13.62
C ALA A 8 8.84 -6.60 -12.42
N PRO A 9 9.88 -6.89 -11.64
CA PRO A 9 9.75 -7.71 -10.44
C PRO A 9 8.65 -7.11 -9.57
N ALA A 10 7.80 -7.98 -8.99
CA ALA A 10 6.71 -7.53 -8.14
C ALA A 10 7.31 -6.72 -6.98
N ASP A 11 7.02 -5.42 -6.94
CA ASP A 11 7.48 -4.54 -5.86
C ASP A 11 6.99 -5.11 -4.52
N THR A 12 7.93 -5.53 -3.68
CA THR A 12 7.68 -6.10 -2.35
C THR A 12 7.65 -5.01 -1.27
N SER A 13 7.68 -3.74 -1.65
CA SER A 13 7.57 -2.62 -0.71
C SER A 13 6.28 -2.67 0.09
N GLU A 14 6.30 -2.10 1.29
CA GLU A 14 5.09 -1.89 2.08
C GLU A 14 4.04 -1.10 1.27
N ALA A 15 4.48 -0.10 0.52
CA ALA A 15 3.61 0.73 -0.32
C ALA A 15 2.90 -0.10 -1.40
N ALA A 16 3.60 -1.00 -2.09
CA ALA A 16 3.00 -1.89 -3.08
C ALA A 16 2.01 -2.87 -2.46
N ARG A 17 2.30 -3.41 -1.26
CA ARG A 17 1.38 -4.29 -0.53
C ARG A 17 0.09 -3.55 -0.13
N VAL A 18 0.22 -2.37 0.49
CA VAL A 18 -0.93 -1.55 0.90
C VAL A 18 -1.76 -1.13 -0.31
N ARG A 19 -1.12 -0.70 -1.40
CA ARG A 19 -1.81 -0.34 -2.65
C ARG A 19 -2.59 -1.53 -3.21
N ARG A 20 -1.99 -2.73 -3.25
CA ARG A 20 -2.67 -3.92 -3.75
C ARG A 20 -3.90 -4.28 -2.91
N ALA A 21 -3.77 -4.23 -1.58
CA ALA A 21 -4.88 -4.50 -0.68
C ALA A 21 -6.01 -3.46 -0.83
N LEU A 22 -5.68 -2.16 -0.85
CA LEU A 22 -6.65 -1.07 -1.06
C LEU A 22 -7.45 -1.25 -2.35
N LEU A 23 -6.77 -1.54 -3.46
CA LEU A 23 -7.43 -1.78 -4.74
C LEU A 23 -8.34 -3.01 -4.71
N GLY A 24 -7.97 -4.05 -3.95
CA GLY A 24 -8.79 -5.24 -3.75
C GLY A 24 -10.10 -4.92 -3.03
N GLU A 25 -10.06 -4.13 -1.96
CA GLU A 25 -11.25 -3.69 -1.22
C GLU A 25 -12.18 -2.83 -2.08
N LEU A 26 -11.60 -1.85 -2.80
CA LEU A 26 -12.34 -0.97 -3.72
C LEU A 26 -13.01 -1.76 -4.86
N ALA A 27 -12.29 -2.71 -5.47
CA ALA A 27 -12.83 -3.55 -6.54
C ALA A 27 -13.98 -4.45 -6.05
N ALA A 28 -13.99 -4.80 -4.76
CA ALA A 28 -15.07 -5.55 -4.14
C ALA A 28 -16.25 -4.66 -3.69
N GLY A 29 -16.21 -3.35 -3.95
CA GLY A 29 -17.24 -2.40 -3.53
C GLY A 29 -17.34 -2.23 -2.01
N ARG A 30 -16.30 -2.63 -1.26
CA ARG A 30 -16.30 -2.51 0.21
C ARG A 30 -15.78 -1.13 0.61
N PRO A 31 -16.46 -0.44 1.55
CA PRO A 31 -15.90 0.74 2.18
C PRO A 31 -14.57 0.39 2.84
N VAL A 32 -13.58 1.27 2.69
CA VAL A 32 -12.24 1.08 3.24
C VAL A 32 -11.66 2.43 3.65
N ALA A 33 -10.95 2.46 4.77
CA ALA A 33 -10.19 3.61 5.23
C ALA A 33 -8.69 3.32 5.19
N LEU A 34 -7.91 4.33 4.80
CA LEU A 34 -6.44 4.27 4.81
C LEU A 34 -5.91 5.23 5.86
N ALA A 35 -5.49 4.68 7.00
CA ALA A 35 -4.81 5.45 8.04
C ALA A 35 -3.33 5.60 7.67
N THR A 36 -2.83 6.84 7.70
CA THR A 36 -1.42 7.16 7.45
C THR A 36 -0.87 7.98 8.61
N MET A 37 0.28 7.57 9.17
CA MET A 37 0.97 8.41 10.14
C MET A 37 1.68 9.57 9.44
N VAL A 38 1.17 10.78 9.62
CA VAL A 38 1.72 12.00 9.03
C VAL A 38 2.84 12.64 9.87
N GLY A 39 2.95 12.23 11.13
CA GLY A 39 3.95 12.71 12.08
C GLY A 39 3.93 11.88 13.35
N GLN A 40 4.94 12.05 14.20
CA GLN A 40 5.02 11.40 15.49
C GLN A 40 5.69 12.32 16.51
N LYS A 41 5.31 12.20 17.77
CA LYS A 41 5.97 12.84 18.91
C LYS A 41 6.49 11.76 19.85
N GLY A 42 7.77 11.81 20.20
CA GLY A 42 8.42 10.78 21.01
C GLY A 42 8.71 9.49 20.22
N SER A 43 8.90 8.38 20.95
CA SER A 43 9.13 7.06 20.35
C SER A 43 7.81 6.35 20.11
N THR A 44 7.61 5.86 18.88
CA THR A 44 6.48 5.00 18.54
C THR A 44 6.96 3.77 17.75
N PRO A 45 6.23 2.64 17.77
CA PRO A 45 6.67 1.40 17.12
C PRO A 45 6.82 1.48 15.59
N ARG A 46 6.19 2.47 14.96
CA ARG A 46 6.18 2.65 13.51
C ARG A 46 6.58 4.09 13.19
N LYS A 47 7.14 4.35 12.01
CA LYS A 47 7.60 5.70 11.64
C LYS A 47 6.55 6.45 10.84
N SER A 48 6.68 7.77 10.74
CA SER A 48 5.93 8.59 9.79
C SER A 48 5.97 7.95 8.39
N GLY A 49 4.83 7.91 7.73
CA GLY A 49 4.63 7.21 6.45
C GLY A 49 4.17 5.75 6.58
N ALA A 50 4.12 5.18 7.79
CA ALA A 50 3.46 3.89 8.01
C ALA A 50 1.96 3.98 7.71
N ARG A 51 1.42 2.90 7.16
CA ARG A 51 0.03 2.83 6.68
C ARG A 51 -0.71 1.61 7.23
N MET A 52 -2.00 1.77 7.45
CA MET A 52 -2.91 0.70 7.87
C MET A 52 -4.23 0.83 7.11
N LEU A 53 -4.78 -0.30 6.67
CA LEU A 53 -6.13 -0.38 6.10
C LEU A 53 -7.11 -0.83 7.17
N VAL A 54 -8.29 -0.22 7.18
CA VAL A 54 -9.43 -0.53 8.05
C VAL A 54 -10.68 -0.71 7.20
#